data_AF-A0AA40A770-F1
#
_entry.id   AF-A0AA40A770-F1
#
_cell.length_a   1.000
_cell.length_b   1.000
_cell.length_c   1.000
_cell.angle_alpha   90.00
_cell.angle_beta   90.00
_cell.angle_gamma   90.00
#
_symmetry.space_group_name_H-M   'P 1'
#
loop_
_entity.id
_entity.type
_entity.pdbx_description
1 polymer ?
#
loop_
_entity_poly.entity_id
_entity_poly.type
_entity_poly.pdbx_seq_one_letter_code
_entity_poly.pdbx_strand_id
1 'polypeptide(L)'
;MTQWERSVTGFAAKVFSGEEQGNSLLTDFMAEGALIAGGVPRGSATPKILRADEMKDLAKKALFTYMIPLAWEKNDDANVAILETENACGDFSNLWDLNVREVDARQVEFCFDNKQYLFLAAIGFHETCTQWGDSPFADCVDNKFSLPPNLDKLGDFDVSYRDVMEGALKTWVRNNRQNGYEFNPDNLDMADYYDPIDPARNKVVDMGLIKIPVCTLKDANYNWGGKEGNFFPC
;
A
#
# COMPACT_ATOMS: atom_id res chain seq x y z
N MET A 1 -18.55 -12.49 21.43
CA MET A 1 -19.34 -12.00 20.30
C MET A 1 -18.40 -11.31 19.33
N THR A 2 -18.27 -11.82 18.11
CA THR A 2 -17.35 -11.31 17.09
C THR A 2 -17.83 -9.96 16.54
N GLN A 3 -16.94 -9.20 15.88
CA GLN A 3 -17.30 -7.91 15.26
C GLN A 3 -18.36 -8.09 14.14
N TRP A 4 -18.30 -9.22 13.44
CA TRP A 4 -19.33 -9.66 12.50
C TRP A 4 -20.68 -9.88 13.19
N GLU A 5 -20.72 -10.65 14.27
CA GLU A 5 -21.94 -10.90 15.04
C GLU A 5 -22.56 -9.59 15.56
N ARG A 6 -21.74 -8.65 16.06
CA ARG A 6 -22.23 -7.34 16.50
C ARG A 6 -22.84 -6.52 15.35
N SER A 7 -22.21 -6.52 14.18
CA SER A 7 -22.71 -5.78 13.02
C SER A 7 -24.03 -6.35 12.50
N VAL A 8 -24.12 -7.68 12.38
CA VAL A 8 -25.36 -8.35 11.95
C VAL A 8 -26.49 -8.13 12.95
N THR A 9 -26.20 -8.24 14.24
CA THR A 9 -27.20 -8.05 15.31
C THR A 9 -27.65 -6.59 15.39
N GLY A 10 -26.72 -5.63 15.26
CA GLY A 10 -27.03 -4.20 15.26
C GLY A 10 -27.87 -3.78 14.05
N PHE A 11 -27.57 -4.30 12.86
CA PHE A 11 -28.39 -4.08 11.67
C PHE A 11 -29.80 -4.62 11.87
N ALA A 12 -29.95 -5.88 12.30
CA ALA A 12 -31.26 -6.48 12.55
C ALA A 12 -32.06 -5.69 13.60
N ALA A 13 -31.42 -5.28 14.70
CA ALA A 13 -32.05 -4.46 15.73
C ALA A 13 -32.54 -3.11 15.17
N LYS A 14 -31.78 -2.48 14.27
CA LYS A 14 -32.14 -1.20 13.65
C LYS A 14 -33.26 -1.34 12.61
N VAL A 15 -33.23 -2.38 11.79
CA VAL A 15 -34.26 -2.64 10.77
C VAL A 15 -35.59 -3.00 11.42
N PHE A 16 -35.57 -3.85 12.44
CA PHE A 16 -36.77 -4.33 13.13
C PHE A 16 -37.10 -3.56 14.42
N SER A 17 -36.55 -2.35 14.62
CA SER A 17 -36.80 -1.55 15.83
C SER A 17 -38.24 -1.01 15.90
N GLY A 18 -38.92 -0.88 14.75
CA GLY A 18 -40.20 -0.18 14.64
C GLY A 18 -40.08 1.35 14.71
N GLU A 19 -38.86 1.88 14.82
CA GLU A 19 -38.58 3.31 14.76
C GLU A 19 -38.63 3.83 13.32
N GLU A 20 -38.82 5.14 13.13
CA GLU A 20 -38.97 5.77 11.80
C GLU A 20 -37.83 5.41 10.83
N GLN A 21 -36.58 5.42 11.30
CA GLN A 21 -35.42 5.01 10.47
C GLN A 21 -35.47 3.53 10.07
N GLY A 22 -35.89 2.64 10.98
CA GLY A 22 -36.02 1.20 10.70
C GLY A 22 -37.17 0.92 9.73
N ASN A 23 -38.30 1.59 9.92
CA ASN A 23 -39.48 1.48 9.06
C ASN A 23 -39.21 1.99 7.64
N SER A 24 -38.50 3.12 7.49
CA SER A 24 -38.06 3.61 6.18
C SER A 24 -37.20 2.57 5.48
N LEU A 25 -36.21 2.00 6.18
CA LEU A 25 -35.32 0.98 5.63
C LEU A 25 -36.09 -0.27 5.17
N LEU A 26 -37.03 -0.76 5.99
CA LEU A 26 -37.92 -1.87 5.62
C LEU A 26 -38.75 -1.57 4.39
N THR A 27 -39.31 -0.36 4.32
CA THR A 27 -40.16 0.07 3.19
C THR A 27 -39.35 0.18 1.90
N ASP A 28 -38.09 0.63 2.00
CA ASP A 28 -37.18 0.72 0.85
C ASP A 28 -36.80 -0.64 0.27
N PHE A 29 -36.77 -1.69 1.10
CA PHE A 29 -36.57 -3.07 0.67
C PHE A 29 -37.85 -3.76 0.18
N MET A 30 -39.00 -3.09 0.29
CA MET A 30 -40.30 -3.63 -0.10
C MET A 30 -40.87 -2.90 -1.33
N ALA A 31 -41.39 -3.67 -2.28
CA ALA A 31 -42.18 -3.18 -3.39
C ALA A 31 -43.53 -3.91 -3.37
N GLU A 32 -44.64 -3.17 -3.31
CA GLU A 32 -45.99 -3.74 -3.39
C GLU A 32 -46.27 -4.82 -2.31
N GLY A 33 -45.68 -4.67 -1.12
CA GLY A 33 -45.85 -5.63 -0.01
C GLY A 33 -44.98 -6.89 -0.12
N ALA A 34 -44.12 -6.99 -1.13
CA ALA A 34 -43.12 -8.05 -1.27
C ALA A 34 -41.70 -7.51 -1.06
N LEU A 35 -40.81 -8.34 -0.51
CA LEU A 35 -39.38 -8.03 -0.48
C LEU A 35 -38.82 -8.04 -1.90
N ILE A 36 -38.02 -7.03 -2.23
CA ILE A 36 -37.31 -6.95 -3.51
C ILE A 36 -36.23 -8.04 -3.51
N ALA A 37 -36.23 -8.91 -4.52
CA ALA A 37 -35.20 -9.93 -4.68
C ALA A 37 -33.81 -9.26 -4.86
N GLY A 38 -32.86 -9.60 -3.99
CA GLY A 38 -31.55 -8.93 -3.94
C GLY A 38 -31.54 -7.59 -3.18
N GLY A 39 -32.65 -7.27 -2.49
CA GLY A 39 -32.85 -6.19 -1.51
C GLY A 39 -31.80 -5.10 -1.49
N VAL A 40 -31.88 -4.21 -2.47
CA VAL A 40 -31.18 -2.92 -2.47
C VAL A 40 -32.24 -1.84 -2.47
N PRO A 41 -32.07 -0.73 -1.72
CA PRO A 41 -33.00 0.38 -1.81
C PRO A 41 -33.19 0.83 -3.26
N ARG A 42 -34.41 1.25 -3.61
CA ARG A 42 -34.72 1.73 -4.96
C ARG A 42 -33.77 2.88 -5.35
N GLY A 43 -33.13 2.76 -6.50
CA GLY A 43 -32.15 3.73 -6.99
C GLY A 43 -30.72 3.53 -6.47
N SER A 44 -30.49 2.56 -5.59
CA SER A 44 -29.14 2.13 -5.19
C SER A 44 -28.60 1.05 -6.12
N ALA A 45 -27.29 1.08 -6.36
CA ALA A 45 -26.62 0.05 -7.14
C ALA A 45 -26.60 -1.28 -6.38
N THR A 46 -26.94 -2.37 -7.06
CA THR A 46 -26.97 -3.71 -6.47
C THR A 46 -25.58 -4.13 -6.01
N PRO A 47 -25.41 -4.51 -4.73
CA PRO A 47 -24.15 -5.02 -4.22
C PRO A 47 -23.71 -6.21 -5.03
N LYS A 48 -22.46 -6.20 -5.48
CA LYS A 48 -21.87 -7.40 -6.08
C LYS A 48 -21.75 -8.46 -4.99
N ILE A 49 -22.56 -9.51 -5.08
CA ILE A 49 -22.38 -10.68 -4.22
C ILE A 49 -21.10 -11.39 -4.68
N LEU A 50 -20.06 -11.33 -3.84
CA LEU A 50 -18.82 -12.04 -4.09
C LEU A 50 -19.05 -13.55 -3.99
N ARG A 51 -18.56 -14.30 -4.98
CA ARG A 51 -18.48 -15.75 -4.90
C ARG A 51 -17.34 -16.16 -3.95
N ALA A 52 -17.37 -17.42 -3.48
CA ALA A 52 -16.40 -17.91 -2.50
C ALA A 52 -14.94 -17.86 -3.02
N ASP A 53 -14.74 -18.07 -4.31
CA ASP A 53 -13.45 -17.89 -5.01
C ASP A 53 -13.02 -16.42 -5.02
N GLU A 54 -13.92 -15.50 -5.36
CA GLU A 54 -13.63 -14.06 -5.34
C GLU A 54 -13.27 -13.56 -3.93
N MET A 55 -13.97 -14.05 -2.90
CA MET A 55 -13.62 -13.76 -1.49
C MET A 55 -12.24 -14.31 -1.12
N LYS A 56 -11.91 -15.52 -1.58
CA LYS A 56 -10.61 -16.15 -1.32
C LYS A 56 -9.48 -15.35 -1.98
N ASP A 57 -9.68 -14.90 -3.21
CA ASP A 57 -8.68 -14.12 -3.95
C ASP A 57 -8.47 -12.74 -3.32
N LEU A 58 -9.54 -12.06 -2.90
CA LEU A 58 -9.45 -10.82 -2.14
C LEU A 58 -8.70 -11.00 -0.80
N ALA A 59 -9.00 -12.07 -0.06
CA ALA A 59 -8.31 -12.37 1.19
C ALA A 59 -6.82 -12.69 0.95
N LYS A 60 -6.51 -13.45 -0.11
CA LYS A 60 -5.13 -13.75 -0.52
C LYS A 60 -4.37 -12.46 -0.83
N LYS A 61 -4.92 -11.61 -1.70
CA LYS A 61 -4.33 -10.34 -2.09
C LYS A 61 -4.14 -9.40 -0.89
N ALA A 62 -5.13 -9.31 -0.01
CA ALA A 62 -5.05 -8.55 1.23
C ALA A 62 -3.88 -8.99 2.11
N LEU A 63 -3.78 -10.30 2.32
CA LEU A 63 -2.74 -10.90 3.15
C LEU A 63 -1.34 -10.63 2.58
N PHE A 64 -1.13 -10.89 1.28
CA PHE A 64 0.20 -10.72 0.68
C PHE A 64 0.60 -9.26 0.49
N THR A 65 -0.35 -8.36 0.21
CA THR A 65 -0.12 -6.91 0.20
C THR A 65 0.41 -6.40 1.56
N TYR A 66 0.05 -7.06 2.67
CA TYR A 66 0.57 -6.74 4.00
C TYR A 66 1.88 -7.48 4.34
N MET A 67 1.94 -8.80 4.10
CA MET A 67 3.06 -9.64 4.51
C MET A 67 4.35 -9.36 3.72
N ILE A 68 4.25 -9.05 2.41
CA ILE A 68 5.43 -8.84 1.58
C ILE A 68 6.23 -7.61 2.04
N PRO A 69 5.60 -6.42 2.24
CA PRO A 69 6.24 -5.28 2.88
C PRO A 69 6.89 -5.60 4.22
N LEU A 70 6.19 -6.35 5.08
CA LEU A 70 6.72 -6.76 6.38
C LEU A 70 7.96 -7.67 6.22
N ALA A 71 7.97 -8.55 5.22
CA ALA A 71 9.12 -9.41 4.95
C ALA A 71 10.34 -8.61 4.47
N TRP A 72 10.14 -7.56 3.68
CA TRP A 72 11.23 -6.64 3.31
C TRP A 72 11.72 -5.82 4.52
N GLU A 73 10.81 -5.35 5.38
CA GLU A 73 11.16 -4.62 6.62
C GLU A 73 12.02 -5.48 7.57
N LYS A 74 11.77 -6.80 7.62
CA LYS A 74 12.54 -7.74 8.45
C LYS A 74 13.78 -8.31 7.76
N ASN A 75 14.06 -7.88 6.54
CA ASN A 75 15.26 -8.27 5.82
C ASN A 75 16.23 -7.08 5.79
N ASP A 76 17.22 -7.12 6.68
CA ASP A 76 18.23 -6.07 6.83
C ASP A 76 19.06 -5.84 5.55
N ASP A 77 19.06 -6.80 4.61
CA ASP A 77 19.74 -6.66 3.31
C ASP A 77 18.85 -6.03 2.22
N ALA A 78 17.52 -5.95 2.44
CA ALA A 78 16.57 -5.51 1.42
C ALA A 78 16.36 -3.99 1.43
N ASN A 79 16.27 -3.36 2.61
CA ASN A 79 16.17 -1.90 2.80
C ASN A 79 15.31 -1.20 1.76
N VAL A 80 14.07 -1.67 1.62
CA VAL A 80 13.12 -1.24 0.58
C VAL A 80 12.45 0.07 0.99
N ALA A 81 12.45 1.05 0.10
CA ALA A 81 11.83 2.35 0.31
C ALA A 81 11.14 2.89 -0.95
N ILE A 82 10.27 3.87 -0.73
CA ILE A 82 9.68 4.69 -1.79
C ILE A 82 10.40 6.04 -1.80
N LEU A 83 11.06 6.34 -2.91
CA LEU A 83 11.95 7.48 -3.04
C LEU A 83 11.31 8.54 -3.93
N GLU A 84 11.04 9.71 -3.36
CA GLU A 84 10.60 10.89 -4.12
C GLU A 84 11.80 11.52 -4.82
N THR A 85 11.68 11.78 -6.12
CA THR A 85 12.82 12.16 -6.97
C THR A 85 12.97 13.66 -7.19
N GLU A 86 12.05 14.49 -6.69
CA GLU A 86 11.90 15.92 -7.03
C GLU A 86 11.57 16.18 -8.52
N ASN A 87 11.49 15.14 -9.34
CA ASN A 87 11.17 15.21 -10.75
C ASN A 87 9.66 15.09 -10.99
N ALA A 88 9.23 15.59 -12.15
CA ALA A 88 7.93 15.28 -12.70
C ALA A 88 7.89 13.83 -13.19
N CYS A 89 6.69 13.26 -13.25
CA CYS A 89 6.48 11.96 -13.87
C CYS A 89 7.01 11.88 -15.30
N GLY A 90 7.70 10.78 -15.61
CA GLY A 90 8.37 10.52 -16.88
C GLY A 90 9.70 11.25 -17.06
N ASP A 91 10.11 12.09 -16.12
CA ASP A 91 11.41 12.75 -16.13
C ASP A 91 12.44 11.93 -15.33
N PHE A 92 13.44 11.41 -16.04
CA PHE A 92 14.51 10.59 -15.47
C PHE A 92 15.85 11.33 -15.47
N SER A 93 15.83 12.65 -15.71
CA SER A 93 17.03 13.47 -15.65
C SER A 93 17.63 13.46 -14.24
N ASN A 94 18.96 13.50 -14.16
CA ASN A 94 19.75 13.57 -12.92
C ASN A 94 19.64 12.35 -11.97
N LEU A 95 18.84 11.33 -12.27
CA LEU A 95 18.74 10.12 -11.43
C LEU A 95 20.07 9.35 -11.34
N TRP A 96 20.87 9.41 -12.40
CA TRP A 96 22.20 8.78 -12.42
C TRP A 96 23.13 9.37 -11.36
N ASP A 97 23.07 10.69 -11.15
CA ASP A 97 23.88 11.42 -10.17
C ASP A 97 23.45 11.13 -8.73
N LEU A 98 22.24 10.57 -8.56
CA LEU A 98 21.69 10.12 -7.29
C LEU A 98 21.72 8.58 -7.15
N ASN A 99 22.67 7.94 -7.84
CA ASN A 99 22.91 6.50 -7.73
C ASN A 99 21.71 5.62 -8.13
N VAL A 100 20.90 6.05 -9.09
CA VAL A 100 19.80 5.25 -9.65
C VAL A 100 20.05 4.96 -11.13
N ARG A 101 19.84 3.71 -11.57
CA ARG A 101 19.88 3.37 -12.99
C ARG A 101 18.54 3.71 -13.65
N GLU A 102 18.58 4.39 -14.80
CA GLU A 102 17.38 4.77 -15.54
C GLU A 102 16.50 3.56 -15.89
N VAL A 103 17.10 2.44 -16.26
CA VAL A 103 16.37 1.18 -16.57
C VAL A 103 15.55 0.68 -15.39
N ASP A 104 16.10 0.75 -14.17
CA ASP A 104 15.40 0.34 -12.96
C ASP A 104 14.31 1.37 -12.63
N ALA A 105 14.63 2.65 -12.67
CA ALA A 105 13.68 3.73 -12.41
C ALA A 105 12.42 3.63 -13.30
N ARG A 106 12.59 3.36 -14.59
CA ARG A 106 11.47 3.17 -15.53
C ARG A 106 10.59 1.97 -15.19
N GLN A 107 11.14 0.92 -14.57
CA GLN A 107 10.39 -0.27 -14.21
C GLN A 107 9.51 -0.06 -12.97
N VAL A 108 9.96 0.78 -12.04
CA VAL A 108 9.32 0.99 -10.74
C VAL A 108 8.77 2.40 -10.53
N GLU A 109 8.64 3.18 -11.59
CA GLU A 109 8.02 4.51 -11.52
C GLU A 109 6.55 4.41 -11.09
N PHE A 110 6.19 5.30 -10.16
CA PHE A 110 4.82 5.57 -9.79
C PHE A 110 4.58 7.06 -9.60
N CYS A 111 3.44 7.50 -10.15
CA CYS A 111 3.02 8.88 -10.14
C CYS A 111 1.97 9.11 -9.07
N PHE A 112 2.26 10.01 -8.15
CA PHE A 112 1.35 10.33 -7.06
C PHE A 112 1.46 11.82 -6.74
N ASP A 113 0.34 12.53 -6.59
CA ASP A 113 0.30 13.99 -6.34
C ASP A 113 1.18 14.82 -7.31
N ASN A 114 1.21 14.47 -8.60
CA ASN A 114 2.08 15.09 -9.63
C ASN A 114 3.59 15.02 -9.37
N LYS A 115 4.03 14.11 -8.50
CA LYS A 115 5.44 13.83 -8.22
C LYS A 115 5.81 12.42 -8.69
N GLN A 116 7.08 12.26 -9.09
CA GLN A 116 7.65 10.96 -9.40
C GLN A 116 8.21 10.28 -8.14
N TYR A 117 7.71 9.08 -7.89
CA TYR A 117 8.19 8.18 -6.85
C TYR A 117 8.77 6.91 -7.48
N LEU A 118 9.85 6.39 -6.90
CA LEU A 118 10.49 5.14 -7.31
C LEU A 118 10.45 4.13 -6.17
N PHE A 119 10.18 2.86 -6.50
CA PHE A 119 10.21 1.78 -5.51
C PHE A 119 11.52 0.99 -5.60
N LEU A 120 12.43 1.29 -4.68
CA LEU A 120 13.84 0.89 -4.76
C LEU A 120 14.35 0.34 -3.43
N ALA A 121 15.54 -0.25 -3.47
CA ALA A 121 16.19 -0.94 -2.37
C ALA A 121 17.67 -0.49 -2.24
N ALA A 122 18.09 -0.19 -1.02
CA ALA A 122 19.49 0.07 -0.66
C ALA A 122 20.18 -1.26 -0.26
N ILE A 123 20.63 -2.03 -1.25
CA ILE A 123 21.18 -3.37 -1.03
C ILE A 123 22.69 -3.30 -0.80
N GLY A 124 23.13 -3.77 0.36
CA GLY A 124 24.55 -3.81 0.73
C GLY A 124 25.12 -2.45 1.12
N PHE A 125 26.44 -2.30 0.99
CA PHE A 125 27.13 -1.06 1.34
C PHE A 125 26.84 0.07 0.36
N HIS A 126 26.86 1.32 0.83
CA HIS A 126 26.69 2.51 -0.02
C HIS A 126 27.82 2.68 -1.04
N GLU A 127 29.04 2.29 -0.70
CA GLU A 127 30.19 2.30 -1.61
C GLU A 127 30.93 0.96 -1.55
N THR A 128 31.58 0.59 -2.66
CA THR A 128 32.50 -0.54 -2.72
C THR A 128 33.90 -0.04 -3.05
N CYS A 129 34.82 -0.23 -2.11
CA CYS A 129 36.22 0.16 -2.25
C CYS A 129 37.09 -1.02 -2.64
N THR A 130 37.80 -0.91 -3.76
CA THR A 130 38.77 -1.93 -4.21
C THR A 130 40.18 -1.38 -4.09
N GLN A 131 41.06 -2.12 -3.40
CA GLN A 131 42.48 -1.79 -3.34
C GLN A 131 43.22 -2.45 -4.50
N TRP A 132 43.86 -1.64 -5.34
CA TRP A 132 44.62 -2.12 -6.49
C TRP A 132 46.12 -2.24 -6.14
N GLY A 133 46.60 -3.47 -5.98
CA GLY A 133 48.02 -3.75 -5.70
C GLY A 133 48.52 -3.07 -4.42
N ASP A 134 49.71 -2.47 -4.49
CA ASP A 134 50.32 -1.76 -3.35
C ASP A 134 49.89 -0.28 -3.26
N SER A 135 48.81 0.13 -3.95
CA SER A 135 48.31 1.51 -3.84
C SER A 135 47.92 1.84 -2.40
N PRO A 136 48.37 2.98 -1.84
CA PRO A 136 47.93 3.44 -0.53
C PRO A 136 46.50 3.99 -0.54
N PHE A 137 45.88 4.14 -1.73
CA PHE A 137 44.50 4.62 -1.90
C PHE A 137 43.63 3.50 -2.46
N ALA A 138 42.46 3.29 -1.83
CA ALA A 138 41.40 2.45 -2.38
C ALA A 138 40.58 3.25 -3.39
N ASP A 139 40.19 2.60 -4.49
CA ASP A 139 39.27 3.15 -5.47
C ASP A 139 37.84 2.79 -5.04
N CYS A 140 37.09 3.78 -4.58
CA CYS A 140 35.73 3.61 -4.07
C CYS A 140 34.71 4.05 -5.11
N VAL A 141 33.73 3.20 -5.35
CA VAL A 141 32.62 3.48 -6.28
C VAL A 141 31.32 3.40 -5.51
N ASP A 142 30.52 4.45 -5.59
CA ASP A 142 29.16 4.48 -5.08
C ASP A 142 28.32 3.36 -5.72
N ASN A 143 27.69 2.56 -4.86
CA ASN A 143 26.70 1.59 -5.26
C ASN A 143 25.38 2.27 -5.60
N LYS A 144 24.58 1.57 -6.40
CA LYS A 144 23.32 2.08 -6.91
C LYS A 144 22.14 1.42 -6.21
N PHE A 145 21.08 2.21 -6.01
CA PHE A 145 19.79 1.67 -5.64
C PHE A 145 19.37 0.62 -6.67
N SER A 146 18.85 -0.48 -6.16
CA SER A 146 18.43 -1.63 -6.95
C SER A 146 16.93 -1.83 -6.85
N LEU A 147 16.38 -2.65 -7.74
CA LEU A 147 15.00 -3.11 -7.60
C LEU A 147 14.86 -3.93 -6.30
N PRO A 148 13.71 -3.86 -5.61
CA PRO A 148 13.43 -4.70 -4.46
C PRO A 148 13.60 -6.18 -4.78
N PRO A 149 14.13 -6.98 -3.84
CA PRO A 149 14.36 -8.40 -4.09
C PRO A 149 13.02 -9.12 -4.33
N ASN A 150 12.99 -9.94 -5.39
CA ASN A 150 11.81 -10.69 -5.85
C ASN A 150 10.62 -9.81 -6.29
N LEU A 151 10.86 -8.58 -6.74
CA LEU A 151 9.83 -7.70 -7.31
C LEU A 151 9.03 -8.37 -8.44
N ASP A 152 9.69 -9.20 -9.25
CA ASP A 152 9.12 -9.98 -10.34
C ASP A 152 8.11 -11.05 -9.87
N LYS A 153 8.24 -11.53 -8.62
CA LYS A 153 7.39 -12.59 -8.06
C LYS A 153 6.13 -12.08 -7.39
N LEU A 154 5.91 -10.76 -7.33
CA LEU A 154 4.68 -10.21 -6.74
C LEU A 154 3.42 -10.73 -7.47
N GLY A 155 3.53 -10.92 -8.79
CA GLY A 155 2.43 -11.43 -9.63
C GLY A 155 1.91 -12.81 -9.25
N ASP A 156 2.74 -13.66 -8.62
CA ASP A 156 2.33 -14.99 -8.13
C ASP A 156 1.26 -14.89 -7.01
N PHE A 157 1.18 -13.72 -6.39
CA PHE A 157 0.26 -13.40 -5.30
C PHE A 157 -0.90 -12.49 -5.73
N ASP A 158 -1.03 -12.18 -7.02
CA ASP A 158 -1.96 -11.17 -7.53
C ASP A 158 -1.75 -9.78 -6.90
N VAL A 159 -0.49 -9.48 -6.53
CA VAL A 159 -0.04 -8.20 -6.00
C VAL A 159 0.87 -7.57 -7.04
N SER A 160 0.70 -6.28 -7.32
CA SER A 160 1.63 -5.51 -8.13
C SER A 160 2.45 -4.57 -7.25
N TYR A 161 3.62 -4.15 -7.72
CA TYR A 161 4.38 -3.09 -7.03
C TYR A 161 3.57 -1.79 -6.93
N ARG A 162 2.67 -1.54 -7.88
CA ARG A 162 1.76 -0.39 -7.87
C ARG A 162 0.77 -0.46 -6.72
N ASP A 163 0.22 -1.65 -6.42
CA ASP A 163 -0.64 -1.85 -5.25
C ASP A 163 0.11 -1.51 -3.95
N VAL A 164 1.38 -1.95 -3.86
CA VAL A 164 2.24 -1.68 -2.70
C VAL A 164 2.55 -0.18 -2.58
N MET A 165 2.96 0.46 -3.66
CA MET A 165 3.30 1.89 -3.68
C MET A 165 2.11 2.77 -3.37
N GLU A 166 0.97 2.53 -4.03
CA GLU A 166 -0.25 3.30 -3.81
C GLU A 166 -0.69 3.18 -2.35
N GLY A 167 -0.67 1.97 -1.79
CA GLY A 167 -1.08 1.73 -0.42
C GLY A 167 -0.14 2.40 0.58
N ALA A 168 1.17 2.30 0.37
CA ALA A 168 2.18 2.93 1.22
C ALA A 168 2.12 4.47 1.18
N LEU A 169 1.94 5.06 -0.01
CA LEU A 169 1.80 6.50 -0.17
C LEU A 169 0.52 7.01 0.49
N LYS A 170 -0.59 6.27 0.37
CA LYS A 170 -1.84 6.56 1.10
C LYS A 170 -1.65 6.47 2.61
N THR A 171 -0.95 5.44 3.11
CA THR A 171 -0.55 5.34 4.53
C THR A 171 0.23 6.57 4.99
N TRP A 172 1.23 6.95 4.21
CA TRP A 172 2.12 8.07 4.53
C TRP A 172 1.37 9.41 4.53
N VAL A 173 0.55 9.68 3.52
CA VAL A 173 -0.30 10.88 3.47
C VAL A 173 -1.27 10.92 4.66
N ARG A 174 -1.89 9.79 4.98
CA ARG A 174 -2.80 9.67 6.14
C ARG A 174 -2.09 9.96 7.46
N ASN A 175 -0.82 9.58 7.57
CA ASN A 175 0.02 9.87 8.72
C ASN A 175 0.70 11.25 8.64
N ASN A 176 0.05 12.25 8.02
CA ASN A 176 0.59 13.60 7.85
C ASN A 176 1.99 13.62 7.19
N ARG A 177 2.21 12.72 6.23
CA ARG A 177 3.50 12.56 5.52
C ARG A 177 4.65 12.20 6.47
N GLN A 178 4.38 11.33 7.44
CA GLN A 178 5.38 10.78 8.36
C GLN A 178 5.47 9.25 8.25
N ASN A 179 6.69 8.71 8.37
CA ASN A 179 6.91 7.27 8.46
C ASN A 179 6.47 6.72 9.83
N GLY A 180 6.22 5.41 9.90
CA GLY A 180 5.87 4.74 11.15
C GLY A 180 4.40 4.83 11.56
N TYR A 181 3.46 4.87 10.61
CA TYR A 181 2.03 4.84 10.92
C TYR A 181 1.68 3.61 11.77
N GLU A 182 1.06 3.84 12.92
CA GLU A 182 0.50 2.79 13.77
C GLU A 182 -1.00 2.69 13.52
N PHE A 183 -1.39 1.60 12.87
CA PHE A 183 -2.78 1.30 12.65
C PHE A 183 -3.46 0.92 13.97
N ASN A 184 -4.50 1.69 14.34
CA ASN A 184 -5.38 1.33 15.44
C ASN A 184 -6.70 0.76 14.88
N PRO A 185 -6.94 -0.55 14.99
CA PRO A 185 -8.17 -1.17 14.48
C PRO A 185 -9.43 -0.69 15.20
N ASP A 186 -9.32 -0.16 16.43
CA ASP A 186 -10.46 0.30 17.22
C ASP A 186 -11.01 1.66 16.75
N ASN A 187 -10.25 2.41 15.96
CA ASN A 187 -10.64 3.70 15.38
C ASN A 187 -11.03 3.59 13.90
N LEU A 188 -11.32 2.37 13.42
CA LEU A 188 -11.83 2.16 12.07
C LEU A 188 -13.31 2.57 11.96
N ASP A 189 -13.57 3.66 11.23
CA ASP A 189 -14.91 3.85 10.68
C ASP A 189 -15.07 2.97 9.44
N MET A 190 -15.66 1.78 9.61
CA MET A 190 -15.88 0.83 8.52
C MET A 190 -16.69 1.41 7.34
N ALA A 191 -17.45 2.49 7.54
CA ALA A 191 -18.20 3.17 6.48
C ALA A 191 -17.28 3.84 5.44
N ASP A 192 -16.06 4.21 5.81
CA ASP A 192 -15.08 4.77 4.87
C ASP A 192 -14.41 3.69 3.98
N TYR A 193 -14.49 2.42 4.40
CA TYR A 193 -13.72 1.32 3.81
C TYR A 193 -14.58 0.27 3.10
N TYR A 194 -15.82 0.08 3.54
CA TYR A 194 -16.76 -0.84 2.89
C TYR A 194 -17.62 -0.07 1.87
N ASP A 195 -17.31 -0.26 0.59
CA ASP A 195 -18.22 0.15 -0.48
C ASP A 195 -19.15 -1.04 -0.79
N PRO A 196 -20.43 -0.99 -0.40
CA PRO A 196 -21.37 -2.08 -0.69
C PRO A 196 -21.59 -2.26 -2.19
N ILE A 197 -21.31 -1.24 -3.01
CA ILE A 197 -21.49 -1.27 -4.47
C ILE A 197 -20.31 -1.96 -5.14
N ASP A 198 -19.10 -1.79 -4.61
CA ASP A 198 -17.88 -2.45 -5.08
C ASP A 198 -17.07 -3.09 -3.93
N PRO A 199 -17.55 -4.22 -3.39
CA PRO A 199 -16.83 -4.97 -2.35
C PRO A 199 -15.55 -5.64 -2.88
N ALA A 200 -15.34 -5.64 -4.21
CA ALA A 200 -14.12 -6.12 -4.85
C ALA A 200 -13.08 -5.01 -5.06
N ARG A 201 -13.43 -3.74 -4.77
CA ARG A 201 -12.48 -2.63 -4.80
C ARG A 201 -11.30 -3.00 -3.91
N ASN A 202 -10.09 -2.71 -4.39
CA ASN A 202 -8.82 -3.16 -3.82
C ASN A 202 -8.51 -2.42 -2.50
N LYS A 203 -9.39 -2.57 -1.50
CA LYS A 203 -9.51 -1.68 -0.33
C LYS A 203 -8.36 -1.83 0.64
N VAL A 204 -7.57 -2.90 0.57
CA VAL A 204 -6.35 -3.06 1.40
C VAL A 204 -5.33 -1.97 1.06
N VAL A 205 -5.25 -1.60 -0.22
CA VAL A 205 -4.47 -0.45 -0.70
C VAL A 205 -5.10 0.85 -0.20
N ASP A 206 -6.44 0.97 -0.27
CA ASP A 206 -7.16 2.17 0.20
C ASP A 206 -7.10 2.38 1.72
N MET A 207 -6.97 1.31 2.51
CA MET A 207 -6.91 1.39 3.97
C MET A 207 -5.61 2.04 4.47
N GLY A 208 -4.57 2.13 3.63
CA GLY A 208 -3.29 2.72 4.01
C GLY A 208 -2.65 1.97 5.18
N LEU A 209 -2.51 0.65 5.03
CA LEU A 209 -1.91 -0.23 6.04
C LEU A 209 -0.49 -0.68 5.68
N ILE A 210 -0.02 -0.31 4.50
CA ILE A 210 1.29 -0.71 4.00
C ILE A 210 2.33 0.22 4.59
N LYS A 211 3.30 -0.35 5.30
CA LYS A 211 4.39 0.37 5.96
C LYS A 211 5.68 0.20 5.17
N ILE A 212 5.81 0.95 4.09
CA ILE A 212 7.10 1.14 3.41
C ILE A 212 7.54 2.58 3.68
N PRO A 213 8.79 2.82 4.11
CA PRO A 213 9.27 4.15 4.37
C PRO A 213 9.30 5.00 3.09
N VAL A 214 8.92 6.27 3.23
CA VAL A 214 8.91 7.27 2.17
C VAL A 214 9.84 8.42 2.55
N CYS A 215 10.75 8.81 1.65
CA CYS A 215 11.62 9.97 1.80
C CYS A 215 12.09 10.48 0.43
N THR A 216 12.87 11.56 0.41
CA THR A 216 13.50 12.02 -0.84
C THR A 216 14.64 11.09 -1.22
N LEU A 217 14.90 10.94 -2.52
CA LEU A 217 16.03 10.16 -3.04
C LEU A 217 17.38 10.67 -2.50
N LYS A 218 17.48 11.99 -2.30
CA LYS A 218 18.67 12.62 -1.72
C LYS A 218 18.88 12.23 -0.25
N ASP A 219 17.83 12.26 0.56
CA ASP A 219 17.91 11.84 1.97
C ASP A 219 18.26 10.36 2.07
N ALA A 220 17.65 9.52 1.23
CA ALA A 220 17.96 8.10 1.18
C ALA A 220 19.43 7.82 0.83
N ASN A 221 19.97 8.49 -0.20
CA ASN A 221 21.37 8.33 -0.58
C ASN A 221 22.32 8.80 0.54
N TYR A 222 21.99 9.92 1.21
CA TYR A 222 22.76 10.42 2.34
C TYR A 222 22.76 9.46 3.53
N ASN A 223 21.59 8.93 3.89
CA ASN A 223 21.46 8.01 5.02
C ASN A 223 22.12 6.66 4.74
N TRP A 224 22.04 6.15 3.51
CA TRP A 224 22.74 4.93 3.10
C TRP A 224 24.25 5.01 3.36
N GLY A 225 24.84 6.19 3.13
CA GLY A 225 26.27 6.44 3.37
C GLY A 225 26.66 6.72 4.82
N GLY A 226 25.75 6.79 5.80
CA GLY A 226 26.19 7.19 7.15
C GLY A 226 25.24 7.07 8.33
N LYS A 227 23.95 6.81 8.17
CA LYS A 227 23.04 6.72 9.31
C LYS A 227 21.93 5.68 9.10
N GLU A 228 22.04 4.59 9.84
CA GLU A 228 20.95 3.63 10.01
C GLU A 228 19.92 4.15 11.03
N GLY A 229 18.65 3.84 10.77
CA GLY A 229 17.51 4.24 11.60
C GLY A 229 16.32 3.31 11.38
N ASN A 230 15.24 3.54 12.12
CA ASN A 230 14.04 2.68 12.08
C ASN A 230 13.32 2.64 10.72
N PHE A 231 13.68 3.52 9.79
CA PHE A 231 13.04 3.66 8.47
C PHE A 231 14.04 3.55 7.32
N PHE A 232 15.24 3.02 7.60
CA PHE A 232 16.36 3.02 6.66
C PHE A 232 15.97 2.45 5.28
N PRO A 233 16.40 3.09 4.16
CA PRO A 233 17.30 4.24 4.05
C PRO A 233 16.65 5.61 4.34
N CYS A 234 15.38 5.66 4.75
CA CYS A 234 14.77 6.86 5.30
C CYS A 234 14.93 6.92 6.85
#